data_AF-A0A7W0GBJ9-F1
#
_entry.id   AF-A0A7W0GBJ9-F1
#
_cell.length_a   1.000
_cell.length_b   1.000
_cell.length_c   1.000
_cell.angle_alpha   90.00
_cell.angle_beta   90.00
_cell.angle_gamma   90.00
#
_symmetry.space_group_name_H-M   'P 1'
#
loop_
_entity.id
_entity.type
_entity.pdbx_description
1 polymer ?
#
loop_
_entity_poly.entity_id
_entity_poly.type
_entity_poly.pdbx_seq_one_letter_code
_entity_poly.pdbx_strand_id
1 'polypeptide(L)'
;MAELQATGLPLGGTGLTCASYLDFLATEYLAGYVSDGGAAVRFVVPGSDEVARRWHGGLAEAAGSANCLVVALDAAETKLAMIDQLYAAVARAVDWADLVRRTLRQAWAAIGLPPEETLTVSAVAALHDLDAREAARSIRRQLETVLLTDTTLAREFRLAVLRLCQAELGTGDVIDAEAAAVLAWLRVEPVQLRALKSASLYSRIGRHNARALLLSLATWRHRTTGSGLVIDIDLNRLAVNRRPPVEQRTGLYYTKAALLDAYEVLRQLIDAADSLRGVMVAVTLPPELVTDEGRGLPAYTALQLRIVDEVRDKRRANPYAALVRLETRLEVVR
;
A
#
# COMPACT_ATOMS: atom_id res chain seq x y z
N MET A 1 27.31 43.69 -15.39
CA MET A 1 27.13 42.38 -16.05
C MET A 1 26.91 41.32 -14.98
N ALA A 2 25.67 41.14 -14.55
CA ALA A 2 25.27 40.10 -13.60
C ALA A 2 23.78 39.81 -13.80
N GLU A 3 23.47 38.83 -14.65
CA GLU A 3 22.14 38.22 -14.77
C GLU A 3 22.32 36.70 -14.70
N LEU A 4 22.04 36.17 -13.52
CA LEU A 4 22.02 34.73 -13.20
C LEU A 4 21.05 34.57 -12.03
N GLN A 5 19.75 34.78 -12.28
CA GLN A 5 18.63 34.34 -11.42
C GLN A 5 17.29 34.68 -12.10
N ALA A 6 16.86 33.80 -13.00
CA ALA A 6 15.46 33.70 -13.40
C ALA A 6 14.94 32.36 -12.86
N THR A 7 14.38 32.39 -11.65
CA THR A 7 13.73 31.27 -11.00
C THR A 7 12.49 30.87 -11.80
N GLY A 8 12.53 29.69 -12.43
CA GLY A 8 11.48 29.14 -13.30
C GLY A 8 10.23 28.66 -12.57
N LEU A 9 9.56 29.52 -11.81
CA LEU A 9 8.22 29.24 -11.27
C LEU A 9 7.16 29.77 -12.24
N PRO A 10 6.26 28.93 -12.79
CA PRO A 10 5.27 29.38 -13.77
C PRO A 10 4.15 30.20 -13.10
N LEU A 11 3.84 31.33 -13.72
CA LEU A 11 2.55 31.99 -13.67
C LEU A 11 1.58 31.22 -14.60
N GLY A 12 0.47 30.68 -14.07
CA GLY A 12 -0.73 30.40 -14.87
C GLY A 12 -1.18 28.94 -14.99
N GLY A 13 -2.36 28.68 -14.43
CA GLY A 13 -3.21 27.50 -14.59
C GLY A 13 -4.22 27.50 -13.44
N THR A 14 -5.53 27.56 -13.72
CA THR A 14 -6.54 27.30 -12.68
C THR A 14 -6.27 25.90 -12.14
N GLY A 15 -6.01 25.76 -10.84
CA GLY A 15 -5.79 24.44 -10.22
C GLY A 15 -6.92 23.48 -10.56
N LEU A 16 -6.61 22.19 -10.71
CA LEU A 16 -7.63 21.15 -10.89
C LEU A 16 -8.61 21.25 -9.70
N THR A 17 -9.91 21.10 -9.96
CA THR A 17 -10.85 21.00 -8.84
C THR A 17 -10.70 19.62 -8.21
N CYS A 18 -11.01 19.49 -6.93
CA CYS A 18 -10.96 18.20 -6.26
C CYS A 18 -11.83 17.16 -6.97
N ALA A 19 -13.06 17.53 -7.33
CA ALA A 19 -14.00 16.67 -8.03
C ALA A 19 -13.45 16.19 -9.40
N SER A 20 -12.94 17.12 -10.23
CA SER A 20 -12.45 16.75 -11.56
C SER A 20 -11.21 15.84 -11.51
N TYR A 21 -10.35 15.97 -10.50
CA TYR A 21 -9.23 15.06 -10.33
C TYR A 21 -9.67 13.68 -9.81
N LEU A 22 -10.65 13.63 -8.91
CA LEU A 22 -11.24 12.37 -8.45
C LEU A 22 -11.92 11.60 -9.59
N ASP A 23 -12.68 12.28 -10.45
CA ASP A 23 -13.29 11.68 -11.65
C ASP A 23 -12.23 11.11 -12.60
N PHE A 24 -11.14 11.85 -12.80
CA PHE A 24 -9.99 11.40 -13.57
C PHE A 24 -9.36 10.14 -12.96
N LEU A 25 -9.10 10.12 -11.65
CA LEU A 25 -8.53 8.94 -10.99
C LEU A 25 -9.48 7.75 -11.02
N ALA A 26 -10.78 7.96 -10.83
CA ALA A 26 -11.78 6.92 -10.93
C ALA A 26 -11.75 6.25 -12.31
N THR A 27 -11.69 7.06 -13.38
CA THR A 27 -11.75 6.60 -14.76
C THR A 27 -10.42 5.98 -15.23
N GLU A 28 -9.32 6.70 -15.06
CA GLU A 28 -8.03 6.36 -15.68
C GLU A 28 -7.22 5.40 -14.80
N TYR A 29 -7.36 5.48 -13.48
CA TYR A 29 -6.60 4.66 -12.53
C TYR A 29 -7.43 3.52 -11.96
N LEU A 30 -8.52 3.82 -11.26
CA LEU A 30 -9.21 2.85 -10.42
C LEU A 30 -10.06 1.86 -11.23
N ALA A 31 -10.69 2.30 -12.32
CA ALA A 31 -11.52 1.44 -13.17
C ALA A 31 -10.70 0.46 -14.03
N GLY A 32 -9.49 0.86 -14.46
CA GLY A 32 -8.67 0.10 -15.42
C GLY A 32 -7.23 -0.13 -14.97
N TYR A 33 -6.39 0.92 -14.99
CA TYR A 33 -4.94 0.73 -14.83
C TYR A 33 -4.55 -0.03 -13.55
N VAL A 34 -5.16 0.27 -12.40
CA VAL A 34 -4.90 -0.40 -11.12
C VAL A 34 -5.55 -1.79 -11.07
N SER A 35 -6.78 -1.96 -11.56
CA SER A 35 -7.45 -3.27 -11.61
C SER A 35 -6.74 -4.23 -12.55
N ASP A 36 -6.12 -3.75 -13.63
CA ASP A 36 -5.28 -4.53 -14.56
C ASP A 36 -3.89 -4.86 -14.00
N GLY A 37 -3.57 -4.34 -12.81
CA GLY A 37 -2.34 -4.66 -12.08
C GLY A 37 -1.25 -3.59 -12.19
N GLY A 38 -1.52 -2.46 -12.84
CA GLY A 38 -0.65 -1.29 -12.80
C GLY A 38 -0.53 -0.72 -11.38
N ALA A 39 0.52 0.07 -11.18
CA ALA A 39 0.71 0.81 -9.94
C ALA A 39 1.12 2.26 -10.20
N ALA A 40 0.69 3.14 -9.29
CA ALA A 40 0.98 4.57 -9.37
C ALA A 40 1.16 5.17 -7.98
N VAL A 41 2.07 6.13 -7.88
CA VAL A 41 2.24 6.98 -6.70
C VAL A 41 1.98 8.41 -7.14
N ARG A 42 0.99 9.06 -6.53
CA ARG A 42 0.57 10.42 -6.85
C ARG A 42 0.62 11.30 -5.62
N PHE A 43 1.07 12.53 -5.79
CA PHE A 43 1.12 13.54 -4.76
C PHE A 43 0.04 14.58 -5.03
N VAL A 44 -0.62 15.01 -3.97
CA VAL A 44 -1.71 15.99 -4.02
C VAL A 44 -1.41 17.10 -3.04
N VAL A 45 -1.46 18.34 -3.51
CA VAL A 45 -1.33 19.55 -2.70
C VAL A 45 -2.70 20.22 -2.64
N PRO A 46 -3.47 20.04 -1.56
CA PRO A 46 -4.75 20.72 -1.40
C PRO A 46 -4.54 22.20 -1.06
N GLY A 47 -5.37 23.08 -1.64
CA GLY A 47 -5.32 24.52 -1.37
C GLY A 47 -5.85 24.95 0.00
N SER A 48 -6.51 24.05 0.73
CA SER A 48 -6.99 24.27 2.11
C SER A 48 -7.33 22.93 2.79
N ASP A 49 -7.51 22.95 4.11
CA ASP A 49 -7.95 21.79 4.90
C ASP A 49 -9.34 21.28 4.48
N GLU A 50 -10.21 22.17 3.97
CA GLU A 50 -11.51 21.76 3.42
C GLU A 50 -11.34 20.98 2.11
N VAL A 51 -10.41 21.40 1.24
CA VAL A 51 -10.06 20.65 0.02
C VAL A 51 -9.46 19.31 0.38
N ALA A 52 -8.56 19.24 1.38
CA ALA A 52 -7.96 18.00 1.86
C ALA A 52 -9.03 17.01 2.35
N ARG A 53 -9.97 17.46 3.19
CA ARG A 53 -11.07 16.61 3.68
C ARG A 53 -11.95 16.07 2.55
N ARG A 54 -12.32 16.91 1.57
CA ARG A 54 -13.08 16.47 0.39
C ARG A 54 -12.29 15.47 -0.45
N TRP A 55 -10.98 15.70 -0.59
CA TRP A 55 -10.08 14.80 -1.30
C TRP A 55 -10.04 13.40 -0.67
N HIS A 56 -9.79 13.29 0.64
CA HIS A 56 -9.75 12.00 1.33
C HIS A 56 -11.08 11.27 1.27
N GLY A 57 -12.19 11.97 1.53
CA GLY A 57 -13.54 11.38 1.45
C GLY A 57 -13.88 10.90 0.04
N GLY A 58 -13.62 11.73 -0.97
CA GLY A 58 -13.90 11.40 -2.36
C GLY A 58 -13.00 10.30 -2.92
N LEU A 59 -11.73 10.24 -2.51
CA LEU A 59 -10.82 9.15 -2.90
C LEU A 59 -11.29 7.81 -2.33
N ALA A 60 -11.72 7.81 -1.07
CA ALA A 60 -12.27 6.61 -0.44
C ALA A 60 -13.57 6.13 -1.12
N GLU A 61 -14.46 7.06 -1.48
CA GLU A 61 -15.70 6.76 -2.21
C GLU A 61 -15.44 6.21 -3.62
N ALA A 62 -14.55 6.86 -4.38
CA ALA A 62 -14.16 6.42 -5.72
C ALA A 62 -13.52 5.02 -5.69
N ALA A 63 -12.62 4.78 -4.73
CA ALA A 63 -11.98 3.50 -4.56
C ALA A 63 -12.96 2.40 -4.11
N GLY A 64 -13.89 2.72 -3.20
CA GLY A 64 -14.96 1.81 -2.80
C GLY A 64 -15.87 1.41 -3.95
N SER A 65 -16.22 2.37 -4.82
CA SER A 65 -17.01 2.12 -6.04
C SER A 65 -16.29 1.21 -7.02
N ALA A 66 -14.95 1.25 -7.04
CA ALA A 66 -14.09 0.35 -7.82
C ALA A 66 -13.73 -0.96 -7.07
N ASN A 67 -14.38 -1.28 -5.94
CA ASN A 67 -14.12 -2.46 -5.11
C ASN A 67 -12.65 -2.58 -4.64
N CYS A 68 -11.96 -1.45 -4.55
CA CYS A 68 -10.60 -1.38 -4.03
C CYS A 68 -10.61 -1.39 -2.50
N LEU A 69 -9.60 -2.03 -1.89
CA LEU A 69 -9.36 -1.84 -0.46
C LEU A 69 -8.71 -0.47 -0.26
N VAL A 70 -9.26 0.35 0.63
CA VAL A 70 -8.69 1.66 0.98
C VAL A 70 -8.03 1.56 2.35
N VAL A 71 -6.80 2.02 2.46
CA VAL A 71 -6.06 2.15 3.71
C VAL A 71 -5.62 3.60 3.86
N ALA A 72 -6.28 4.34 4.73
CA ALA A 72 -5.93 5.72 5.06
C ALA A 72 -4.89 5.76 6.20
N LEU A 73 -3.85 6.56 6.02
CA LEU A 73 -2.72 6.69 6.93
C LEU A 73 -2.47 8.17 7.24
N ASP A 74 -2.78 8.58 8.47
CA ASP A 74 -2.40 9.90 8.97
C ASP A 74 -1.01 9.84 9.62
N ALA A 75 -0.08 10.70 9.16
CA ALA A 75 1.23 10.88 9.78
C ALA A 75 1.18 11.24 11.28
N ALA A 76 0.08 11.83 11.77
CA ALA A 76 -0.16 12.11 13.17
C ALA A 76 -0.29 10.85 14.03
N GLU A 77 -0.72 9.73 13.44
CA GLU A 77 -1.00 8.47 14.14
C GLU A 77 -0.04 7.36 13.73
N THR A 78 0.40 7.36 12.47
CA THR A 78 1.30 6.37 11.89
C THR A 78 2.70 6.94 11.73
N LYS A 79 3.73 6.22 12.19
CA LYS A 79 5.14 6.62 12.02
C LYS A 79 5.60 6.34 10.58
N LEU A 80 5.24 7.21 9.63
CA LEU A 80 5.52 7.05 8.20
C LEU A 80 7.01 7.12 7.84
N ALA A 81 7.87 7.54 8.79
CA ALA A 81 9.32 7.40 8.71
C ALA A 81 9.81 5.94 8.67
N MET A 82 8.92 4.98 8.99
CA MET A 82 9.24 3.56 9.13
C MET A 82 8.35 2.73 8.21
N ILE A 83 8.94 2.12 7.18
CA ILE A 83 8.22 1.29 6.19
C ILE A 83 7.47 0.11 6.82
N ASP A 84 7.96 -0.45 7.92
CA ASP A 84 7.27 -1.51 8.66
C ASP A 84 5.96 -1.03 9.30
N GLN A 85 5.84 0.24 9.65
CA GLN A 85 4.61 0.81 10.21
C GLN A 85 3.56 1.01 9.12
N LEU A 86 3.98 1.43 7.92
CA LEU A 86 3.12 1.48 6.73
C LEU A 86 2.63 0.08 6.37
N TYR A 87 3.55 -0.89 6.26
CA TYR A 87 3.17 -2.29 6.00
C TYR A 87 2.21 -2.81 7.07
N ALA A 88 2.47 -2.56 8.36
CA ALA A 88 1.62 -3.04 9.44
C ALA A 88 0.20 -2.48 9.36
N ALA A 89 0.05 -1.21 8.98
CA ALA A 89 -1.26 -0.59 8.80
C ALA A 89 -2.04 -1.24 7.64
N VAL A 90 -1.38 -1.46 6.49
CA VAL A 90 -1.98 -2.18 5.36
C VAL A 90 -2.33 -3.62 5.73
N ALA A 91 -1.40 -4.35 6.36
CA ALA A 91 -1.59 -5.74 6.75
C ALA A 91 -2.74 -5.93 7.75
N ARG A 92 -2.98 -4.97 8.66
CA ARG A 92 -4.11 -5.02 9.59
C ARG A 92 -5.46 -4.75 8.94
N ALA A 93 -5.50 -3.98 7.85
CA ALA A 93 -6.74 -3.69 7.11
C ALA A 93 -7.19 -4.86 6.21
N VAL A 94 -6.33 -5.84 5.98
CA VAL A 94 -6.62 -6.98 5.09
C VAL A 94 -7.41 -8.07 5.82
N ASP A 95 -8.48 -8.57 5.17
CA ASP A 95 -9.13 -9.82 5.53
C ASP A 95 -8.32 -11.03 5.03
N TRP A 96 -7.36 -11.46 5.85
CA TRP A 96 -6.50 -12.59 5.56
C TRP A 96 -7.27 -13.90 5.40
N ALA A 97 -8.35 -14.09 6.17
CA ALA A 97 -9.13 -15.31 6.10
C ALA A 97 -9.85 -15.40 4.75
N ASP A 98 -10.44 -14.30 4.28
CA ASP A 98 -11.04 -14.25 2.95
C ASP A 98 -10.03 -14.48 1.82
N LEU A 99 -8.84 -13.86 1.88
CA LEU A 99 -7.80 -14.08 0.87
C LEU A 99 -7.30 -15.53 0.85
N VAL A 100 -7.12 -16.16 2.01
CA VAL A 100 -6.75 -17.59 2.10
C VAL A 100 -7.86 -18.45 1.50
N ARG A 101 -9.13 -18.23 1.87
CA ARG A 101 -10.26 -18.99 1.33
C ARG A 101 -10.38 -18.86 -0.19
N ARG A 102 -10.24 -17.64 -0.74
CA ARG A 102 -10.24 -17.43 -2.20
C ARG A 102 -9.08 -18.14 -2.89
N THR A 103 -7.88 -18.05 -2.31
CA THR A 103 -6.68 -18.74 -2.83
C THR A 103 -6.92 -20.26 -2.87
N LEU A 104 -7.48 -20.83 -1.80
CA LEU A 104 -7.82 -22.25 -1.74
C LEU A 104 -8.88 -22.65 -2.75
N ARG A 105 -9.96 -21.87 -2.91
CA ARG A 105 -10.98 -22.15 -3.94
C ARG A 105 -10.39 -22.16 -5.34
N GLN A 106 -9.53 -21.19 -5.66
CA GLN A 106 -8.82 -21.14 -6.95
C GLN A 106 -7.88 -22.35 -7.12
N ALA A 107 -7.14 -22.74 -6.08
CA ALA A 107 -6.24 -23.89 -6.13
C ALA A 107 -6.98 -25.22 -6.32
N TRP A 108 -8.09 -25.42 -5.60
CA TRP A 108 -8.96 -26.58 -5.73
C TRP A 108 -9.59 -26.67 -7.13
N ALA A 109 -10.13 -25.55 -7.64
CA ALA A 109 -10.66 -25.49 -9.01
C ALA A 109 -9.59 -25.79 -10.07
N ALA A 110 -8.36 -25.31 -9.88
CA ALA A 110 -7.25 -25.52 -10.82
C ALA A 110 -6.84 -26.99 -10.96
N ILE A 111 -7.07 -27.83 -9.94
CA ILE A 111 -6.83 -29.27 -10.00
C ILE A 111 -8.08 -30.08 -10.35
N GLY A 112 -9.15 -29.43 -10.78
CA GLY A 112 -10.40 -30.07 -11.20
C GLY A 112 -11.29 -30.54 -10.05
N LEU A 113 -11.05 -30.06 -8.82
CA LEU A 113 -11.80 -30.45 -7.61
C LEU A 113 -12.43 -29.22 -6.95
N PRO A 114 -13.30 -28.46 -7.65
CA PRO A 114 -13.88 -27.23 -7.10
C PRO A 114 -14.63 -27.54 -5.80
N PRO A 115 -14.42 -26.76 -4.73
CA PRO A 115 -15.10 -26.96 -3.47
C PRO A 115 -16.45 -26.22 -3.47
N GLU A 116 -17.37 -26.64 -2.62
CA GLU A 116 -18.59 -25.87 -2.31
C GLU A 116 -18.30 -24.86 -1.18
N GLU A 117 -18.95 -25.01 -0.02
CA GLU A 117 -18.76 -24.13 1.13
C GLU A 117 -17.49 -24.47 1.92
N THR A 118 -17.29 -25.74 2.23
CA THR A 118 -16.18 -26.23 3.07
C THR A 118 -14.94 -26.50 2.22
N LEU A 119 -13.78 -26.02 2.68
CA LEU A 119 -12.50 -26.09 1.94
C LEU A 119 -11.56 -27.20 2.45
N THR A 120 -11.97 -27.94 3.48
CA THR A 120 -11.16 -29.00 4.07
C THR A 120 -10.97 -30.13 3.08
N VAL A 121 -9.82 -30.80 3.17
CA VAL A 121 -9.52 -31.95 2.30
C VAL A 121 -10.58 -33.04 2.42
N SER A 122 -11.07 -33.33 3.64
CA SER A 122 -12.07 -34.36 3.87
C SER A 122 -13.40 -34.04 3.18
N ALA A 123 -13.86 -32.79 3.25
CA ALA A 123 -15.10 -32.38 2.62
C ALA A 123 -15.00 -32.42 1.09
N VAL A 124 -13.90 -31.89 0.53
CA VAL A 124 -13.70 -31.89 -0.94
C VAL A 124 -13.51 -33.31 -1.47
N ALA A 125 -12.77 -34.16 -0.76
CA ALA A 125 -12.60 -35.56 -1.15
C ALA A 125 -13.94 -36.31 -1.17
N ALA A 126 -14.79 -36.11 -0.16
CA ALA A 126 -16.12 -36.71 -0.10
C ALA A 126 -17.05 -36.21 -1.22
N LEU A 127 -16.99 -34.91 -1.55
CA LEU A 127 -17.79 -34.30 -2.63
C LEU A 127 -17.46 -34.91 -4.00
N HIS A 128 -16.19 -35.24 -4.25
CA HIS A 128 -15.71 -35.74 -5.54
C HIS A 128 -15.49 -37.27 -5.58
N ASP A 129 -15.93 -38.00 -4.54
CA ASP A 129 -15.75 -39.46 -4.40
C ASP A 129 -14.27 -39.91 -4.56
N LEU A 130 -13.36 -39.19 -3.90
CA LEU A 130 -11.91 -39.43 -3.93
C LEU A 130 -11.35 -39.88 -2.58
N ASP A 131 -10.21 -40.57 -2.62
CA ASP A 131 -9.42 -40.83 -1.42
C ASP A 131 -8.85 -39.51 -0.85
N ALA A 132 -9.07 -39.27 0.44
CA ALA A 132 -8.65 -38.04 1.10
C ALA A 132 -7.12 -37.81 1.07
N ARG A 133 -6.30 -38.87 1.03
CA ARG A 133 -4.84 -38.72 0.95
C ARG A 133 -4.41 -38.32 -0.46
N GLU A 134 -5.11 -38.81 -1.48
CA GLU A 134 -4.90 -38.36 -2.86
C GLU A 134 -5.27 -36.88 -3.03
N ALA A 135 -6.45 -36.48 -2.55
CA ALA A 135 -6.88 -35.08 -2.55
C ALA A 135 -5.87 -34.18 -1.80
N ALA A 136 -5.43 -34.58 -0.60
CA ALA A 136 -4.40 -33.88 0.18
C ALA A 136 -3.10 -33.67 -0.60
N ARG A 137 -2.63 -34.72 -1.28
CA ARG A 137 -1.39 -34.69 -2.06
C ARG A 137 -1.50 -33.76 -3.26
N SER A 138 -2.65 -33.76 -3.93
CA SER A 138 -2.88 -32.93 -5.11
C SER A 138 -3.01 -31.45 -4.75
N ILE A 139 -3.79 -31.10 -3.72
CA ILE A 139 -3.89 -29.69 -3.28
C ILE A 139 -2.58 -29.16 -2.70
N ARG A 140 -1.84 -29.97 -1.95
CA ARG A 140 -0.52 -29.58 -1.43
C ARG A 140 0.45 -29.24 -2.56
N ARG A 141 0.58 -30.11 -3.56
CA ARG A 141 1.43 -29.87 -4.74
C ARG A 141 1.00 -28.62 -5.50
N GLN A 142 -0.31 -28.40 -5.63
CA GLN A 142 -0.82 -27.20 -6.27
C GLN A 142 -0.44 -25.94 -5.50
N LEU A 143 -0.65 -25.91 -4.19
CA LEU A 143 -0.29 -24.77 -3.33
C LEU A 143 1.23 -24.50 -3.33
N GLU A 144 2.04 -25.55 -3.25
CA GLU A 144 3.49 -25.43 -3.37
C GLU A 144 3.90 -24.83 -4.73
N THR A 145 3.23 -25.24 -5.81
CA THR A 145 3.46 -24.67 -7.15
C THR A 145 3.06 -23.20 -7.18
N VAL A 146 1.82 -22.85 -6.87
CA VAL A 146 1.35 -21.45 -7.04
C VAL A 146 1.99 -20.47 -6.06
N LEU A 147 2.39 -20.91 -4.86
CA LEU A 147 3.04 -20.05 -3.89
C LEU A 147 4.56 -20.11 -3.99
N LEU A 148 5.18 -21.29 -3.87
CA LEU A 148 6.64 -21.39 -3.65
C LEU A 148 7.48 -21.20 -4.92
N THR A 149 6.91 -21.34 -6.12
CA THR A 149 7.65 -21.04 -7.36
C THR A 149 7.50 -19.59 -7.80
N ASP A 150 6.60 -18.83 -7.17
CA ASP A 150 6.37 -17.43 -7.52
C ASP A 150 7.51 -16.54 -7.01
N THR A 151 8.33 -16.03 -7.93
CA THR A 151 9.48 -15.18 -7.59
C THR A 151 9.09 -13.73 -7.31
N THR A 152 7.85 -13.33 -7.58
CA THR A 152 7.34 -11.98 -7.26
C THR A 152 7.00 -11.81 -5.78
N LEU A 153 6.91 -12.91 -5.03
CA LEU A 153 6.62 -12.92 -3.61
C LEU A 153 7.89 -13.23 -2.80
N ALA A 154 8.11 -12.46 -1.74
CA ALA A 154 9.19 -12.70 -0.79
C ALA A 154 9.05 -14.09 -0.16
N ARG A 155 10.18 -14.80 0.02
CA ARG A 155 10.19 -16.16 0.59
C ARG A 155 9.42 -16.28 1.91
N GLU A 156 9.65 -15.37 2.86
CA GLU A 156 8.97 -15.37 4.15
C GLU A 156 7.44 -15.22 3.98
N PHE A 157 6.99 -14.38 3.04
CA PHE A 157 5.57 -14.22 2.72
C PHE A 157 4.95 -15.50 2.17
N ARG A 158 5.62 -16.14 1.19
CA ARG A 158 5.15 -17.40 0.58
C ARG A 158 4.97 -18.50 1.60
N LEU A 159 5.94 -18.63 2.52
CA LEU A 159 5.88 -19.61 3.60
C LEU A 159 4.73 -19.30 4.57
N ALA A 160 4.57 -18.04 4.97
CA ALA A 160 3.49 -17.62 5.87
C ALA A 160 2.10 -17.91 5.26
N VAL A 161 1.87 -17.50 4.01
CA VAL A 161 0.59 -17.77 3.32
C VAL A 161 0.35 -19.26 3.12
N LEU A 162 1.38 -20.03 2.78
CA LEU A 162 1.27 -21.49 2.67
C LEU A 162 0.83 -22.12 4.00
N ARG A 163 1.37 -21.66 5.14
CA ARG A 163 0.95 -22.14 6.46
C ARG A 163 -0.50 -21.80 6.77
N LEU A 164 -0.96 -20.59 6.45
CA LEU A 164 -2.38 -20.23 6.62
C LEU A 164 -3.29 -21.09 5.72
N CYS A 165 -2.90 -21.36 4.48
CA CYS A 165 -3.65 -22.24 3.58
C CYS A 165 -3.69 -23.68 4.11
N GLN A 166 -2.57 -24.21 4.59
CA GLN A 166 -2.49 -25.57 5.16
C GLN A 166 -3.35 -25.74 6.41
N ALA A 167 -3.44 -24.71 7.25
CA ALA A 167 -4.33 -24.73 8.41
C ALA A 167 -5.80 -24.88 7.98
N GLU A 168 -6.24 -24.11 6.98
CA GLU A 168 -7.62 -24.18 6.48
C GLU A 168 -7.98 -25.47 5.74
N LEU A 169 -6.99 -26.22 5.26
CA LEU A 169 -7.22 -27.53 4.66
C LEU A 169 -7.63 -28.60 5.67
N GLY A 170 -7.40 -28.38 6.97
CA GLY A 170 -7.83 -29.29 8.04
C GLY A 170 -7.13 -30.66 8.01
N THR A 171 -5.93 -30.75 7.43
CA THR A 171 -5.16 -32.02 7.35
C THR A 171 -4.44 -32.38 8.65
N GLY A 172 -4.34 -31.44 9.59
CA GLY A 172 -3.55 -31.56 10.82
C GLY A 172 -2.05 -31.26 10.64
N ASP A 173 -1.61 -30.85 9.45
CA ASP A 173 -0.20 -30.49 9.18
C ASP A 173 0.23 -29.21 9.91
N VAL A 174 -0.71 -28.30 10.16
CA VAL A 174 -0.52 -27.03 10.86
C VAL A 174 -1.56 -26.93 11.97
N ILE A 175 -1.08 -26.73 13.19
CA ILE A 175 -1.96 -26.53 14.36
C ILE A 175 -2.42 -25.08 14.47
N ASP A 176 -3.58 -24.85 15.10
CA ASP A 176 -4.19 -23.52 15.26
C ASP A 176 -3.23 -22.51 15.90
N ALA A 177 -2.43 -22.95 16.88
CA ALA A 177 -1.45 -22.08 17.54
C ALA A 177 -0.35 -21.58 16.60
N GLU A 178 0.09 -22.40 15.64
CA GLU A 178 1.05 -22.00 14.62
C GLU A 178 0.39 -21.03 13.63
N ALA A 179 -0.81 -21.35 13.14
CA ALA A 179 -1.55 -20.48 12.22
C ALA A 179 -1.81 -19.09 12.83
N ALA A 180 -2.22 -19.04 14.10
CA ALA A 180 -2.42 -17.80 14.84
C ALA A 180 -1.11 -17.02 15.00
N ALA A 181 0.01 -17.69 15.31
CA ALA A 181 1.31 -17.04 15.40
C ALA A 181 1.76 -16.46 14.05
N VAL A 182 1.57 -17.19 12.94
CA VAL A 182 1.88 -16.73 11.58
C VAL A 182 1.03 -15.52 11.20
N LEU A 183 -0.28 -15.55 11.51
CA LEU A 183 -1.17 -14.43 11.24
C LEU A 183 -0.78 -13.18 12.05
N ALA A 184 -0.48 -13.36 13.34
CA ALA A 184 0.02 -12.27 14.20
C ALA A 184 1.32 -11.70 13.64
N TRP A 185 2.25 -12.55 13.18
CA TRP A 185 3.49 -12.09 12.54
C TRP A 185 3.22 -11.26 11.28
N LEU A 186 2.35 -11.74 10.37
CA LEU A 186 1.98 -11.03 9.14
C LEU A 186 1.37 -9.65 9.43
N ARG A 187 0.61 -9.52 10.53
CA ARG A 187 -0.01 -8.26 10.99
C ARG A 187 0.92 -7.36 11.81
N VAL A 188 2.16 -7.79 12.02
CA VAL A 188 3.14 -7.11 12.88
C VAL A 188 2.62 -6.97 14.33
N GLU A 189 1.84 -7.96 14.78
CA GLU A 189 1.38 -8.09 16.15
C GLU A 189 2.46 -8.75 17.03
N PRO A 190 2.41 -8.57 18.37
CA PRO A 190 3.36 -9.20 19.27
C PRO A 190 3.33 -10.73 19.19
N VAL A 191 4.43 -11.33 18.74
CA VAL A 191 4.61 -12.79 18.68
C VAL A 191 6.02 -13.20 19.07
N GLN A 192 6.14 -14.33 19.76
CA GLN A 192 7.45 -14.88 20.13
C GLN A 192 8.04 -15.64 18.93
N LEU A 193 9.25 -15.29 18.51
CA LEU A 193 9.91 -15.92 17.34
C LEU A 193 10.02 -17.46 17.45
N ARG A 194 10.06 -18.02 18.67
CA ARG A 194 10.06 -19.47 18.86
C ARG A 194 8.79 -20.16 18.34
N ALA A 195 7.65 -19.48 18.39
CA ALA A 195 6.36 -19.98 17.89
C ALA A 195 6.30 -20.01 16.35
N LEU A 196 7.27 -19.38 15.67
CA LEU A 196 7.33 -19.26 14.22
C LEU A 196 8.37 -20.22 13.58
N LYS A 197 9.10 -20.98 14.40
CA LYS A 197 10.19 -21.85 13.92
C LYS A 197 9.70 -22.93 12.95
N SER A 198 8.55 -23.56 13.23
CA SER A 198 7.93 -24.56 12.34
C SER A 198 7.47 -23.96 11.01
N ALA A 199 7.11 -22.67 11.00
CA ALA A 199 6.83 -21.90 9.80
C ALA A 199 8.09 -21.45 9.04
N SER A 200 9.30 -21.76 9.53
CA SER A 200 10.58 -21.31 8.96
C SER A 200 10.70 -19.77 8.86
N LEU A 201 10.06 -19.06 9.80
CA LEU A 201 10.13 -17.61 9.93
C LEU A 201 11.00 -17.26 11.15
N TYR A 202 12.16 -16.64 10.89
CA TYR A 202 13.20 -16.44 11.91
C TYR A 202 13.43 -14.98 12.29
N SER A 203 12.83 -14.04 11.55
CA SER A 203 13.01 -12.61 11.73
C SER A 203 11.68 -11.92 12.03
N ARG A 204 11.73 -10.75 12.68
CA ARG A 204 10.55 -9.88 12.78
C ARG A 204 10.40 -9.09 11.49
N ILE A 205 9.17 -8.69 11.19
CA ILE A 205 8.93 -7.69 10.16
C ILE A 205 9.49 -6.35 10.62
N GLY A 206 10.34 -5.75 9.79
CA GLY A 206 11.00 -4.48 10.09
C GLY A 206 11.51 -3.82 8.81
N ARG A 207 12.31 -2.76 8.96
CA ARG A 207 12.83 -1.95 7.85
C ARG A 207 13.49 -2.74 6.69
N HIS A 208 14.00 -3.93 6.95
CA HIS A 208 14.75 -4.73 5.98
C HIS A 208 13.88 -5.63 5.10
N ASN A 209 12.71 -6.07 5.57
CA ASN A 209 11.84 -6.98 4.83
C ASN A 209 10.41 -6.44 4.61
N ALA A 210 9.95 -5.48 5.40
CA ALA A 210 8.58 -4.96 5.33
C ALA A 210 8.18 -4.48 3.93
N ARG A 211 9.11 -3.87 3.18
CA ARG A 211 8.86 -3.45 1.80
C ARG A 211 8.59 -4.65 0.90
N ALA A 212 9.45 -5.66 0.93
CA ALA A 212 9.26 -6.88 0.15
C ALA A 212 7.94 -7.59 0.52
N LEU A 213 7.55 -7.55 1.81
CA LEU A 213 6.27 -8.07 2.27
C LEU A 213 5.08 -7.23 1.80
N LEU A 214 5.21 -5.90 1.73
CA LEU A 214 4.19 -5.01 1.16
C LEU A 214 3.94 -5.31 -0.32
N LEU A 215 5.03 -5.43 -1.11
CA LEU A 215 4.95 -5.80 -2.53
C LEU A 215 4.30 -7.19 -2.69
N SER A 216 4.66 -8.14 -1.83
CA SER A 216 4.10 -9.49 -1.85
C SER A 216 2.61 -9.49 -1.52
N LEU A 217 2.21 -8.74 -0.50
CA LEU A 217 0.82 -8.61 -0.08
C LEU A 217 -0.04 -7.98 -1.18
N ALA A 218 0.42 -6.88 -1.77
CA ALA A 218 -0.26 -6.23 -2.88
C ALA A 218 -0.42 -7.19 -4.08
N THR A 219 0.67 -7.85 -4.47
CA THR A 219 0.69 -8.78 -5.60
C THR A 219 -0.23 -9.98 -5.38
N TRP A 220 -0.15 -10.61 -4.21
CA TRP A 220 -1.00 -11.75 -3.86
C TRP A 220 -2.47 -11.34 -3.78
N ARG A 221 -2.78 -10.21 -3.12
CA ARG A 221 -4.15 -9.69 -3.04
C ARG A 221 -4.73 -9.43 -4.43
N HIS A 222 -4.01 -8.69 -5.27
CA HIS A 222 -4.44 -8.38 -6.65
C HIS A 222 -4.76 -9.64 -7.44
N ARG A 223 -3.90 -10.67 -7.38
CA ARG A 223 -4.14 -11.95 -8.07
C ARG A 223 -5.35 -12.69 -7.55
N THR A 224 -5.56 -12.66 -6.23
CA THR A 224 -6.63 -13.40 -5.58
C THR A 224 -7.99 -12.73 -5.73
N THR A 225 -8.04 -11.38 -5.72
CA THR A 225 -9.31 -10.64 -5.75
C THR A 225 -9.63 -9.98 -7.08
N GLY A 226 -8.63 -9.75 -7.94
CA GLY A 226 -8.76 -8.92 -9.14
C GLY A 226 -8.99 -7.44 -8.84
N SER A 227 -8.89 -7.00 -7.58
CA SER A 227 -9.19 -5.63 -7.17
C SER A 227 -7.96 -4.88 -6.65
N GLY A 228 -7.97 -3.56 -6.81
CA GLY A 228 -6.87 -2.68 -6.41
C GLY A 228 -6.75 -2.46 -4.90
N LEU A 229 -5.59 -1.98 -4.48
CA LEU A 229 -5.31 -1.44 -3.15
C LEU A 229 -5.02 0.06 -3.29
N VAL A 230 -5.76 0.89 -2.56
CA VAL A 230 -5.51 2.34 -2.46
C VAL A 230 -4.92 2.63 -1.08
N ILE A 231 -3.73 3.22 -1.06
CA ILE A 231 -3.08 3.71 0.16
C ILE A 231 -3.13 5.24 0.13
N ASP A 232 -3.95 5.82 0.99
CA ASP A 232 -4.09 7.26 1.14
C ASP A 232 -3.22 7.72 2.32
N ILE A 233 -2.23 8.58 2.05
CA ILE A 233 -1.23 9.01 3.02
C ILE A 233 -1.36 10.51 3.24
N ASP A 234 -1.72 10.94 4.45
CA ASP A 234 -1.72 12.35 4.84
C ASP A 234 -0.41 12.72 5.56
N LEU A 235 0.35 13.66 4.99
CA LEU A 235 1.60 14.19 5.54
C LEU A 235 1.46 15.54 6.25
N ASN A 236 0.24 16.05 6.48
CA ASN A 236 0.01 17.33 7.16
C ASN A 236 0.83 17.46 8.45
N ARG A 237 0.97 16.37 9.20
CA ARG A 237 1.75 16.37 10.44
C ARG A 237 3.24 16.71 10.27
N LEU A 238 3.84 16.43 9.11
CA LEU A 238 5.26 16.68 8.87
C LEU A 238 5.59 18.19 8.80
N ALA A 239 4.59 19.03 8.52
CA ALA A 239 4.75 20.49 8.49
C ALA A 239 4.98 21.11 9.88
N VAL A 240 4.66 20.39 10.96
CA VAL A 240 4.86 20.86 12.34
C VAL A 240 6.37 21.01 12.63
N ASN A 241 6.87 22.23 12.51
CA ASN A 241 8.30 22.54 12.55
C ASN A 241 8.90 22.62 13.97
N ARG A 242 8.05 22.85 14.99
CA ARG A 242 8.44 22.96 16.40
C ARG A 242 7.67 21.97 17.23
N ARG A 243 8.37 21.26 18.11
CA ARG A 243 7.74 20.31 19.03
C ARG A 243 6.83 21.09 20.00
N PRO A 244 5.53 20.79 20.06
CA PRO A 244 4.65 21.48 20.99
C PRO A 244 5.05 21.26 22.46
N PRO A 245 4.76 22.22 23.35
CA PRO A 245 4.80 22.04 24.80
C PRO A 245 4.04 20.80 25.23
N VAL A 246 4.44 20.16 26.34
CA VAL A 246 3.92 18.84 26.75
C VAL A 246 2.40 18.81 26.81
N GLU A 247 1.79 19.89 27.32
CA GLU A 247 0.34 20.04 27.52
C GLU A 247 -0.45 20.14 26.20
N GLN A 248 0.23 20.49 25.10
CA GLN A 248 -0.35 20.71 23.77
C GLN A 248 0.06 19.62 22.77
N ARG A 249 0.77 18.58 23.22
CA ARG A 249 1.20 17.49 22.34
C ARG A 249 0.02 16.62 21.97
N THR A 250 -0.37 16.68 20.71
CA THR A 250 -1.27 15.74 20.06
C THR A 250 -0.50 14.99 18.99
N GLY A 251 -0.71 13.68 18.82
CA GLY A 251 -0.07 12.87 17.78
C GLY A 251 1.47 12.81 17.79
N LEU A 252 2.03 12.19 16.75
CA LEU A 252 3.47 11.97 16.57
C LEU A 252 4.20 13.28 16.23
N TYR A 253 5.44 13.45 16.68
CA TYR A 253 6.29 14.58 16.27
C TYR A 253 7.45 14.10 15.42
N TYR A 254 7.67 14.76 14.27
CA TYR A 254 8.74 14.43 13.34
C TYR A 254 9.91 15.39 13.49
N THR A 255 11.02 14.88 14.02
CA THR A 255 12.32 15.55 13.91
C THR A 255 12.70 15.70 12.43
N LYS A 256 13.66 16.58 12.12
CA LYS A 256 14.15 16.71 10.73
C LYS A 256 14.62 15.37 10.16
N ALA A 257 15.33 14.56 10.94
CA ALA A 257 15.77 13.24 10.52
C ALA A 257 14.57 12.31 10.19
N ALA A 258 13.58 12.22 11.08
CA ALA A 258 12.39 11.40 10.85
C ALA A 258 11.56 11.88 9.64
N LEU A 259 11.55 13.18 9.36
CA LEU A 259 10.94 13.74 8.16
C LEU A 259 11.68 13.27 6.89
N LEU A 260 13.02 13.33 6.88
CA LEU A 260 13.81 12.85 5.74
C LEU A 260 13.66 11.33 5.55
N ASP A 261 13.57 10.56 6.64
CA ASP A 261 13.26 9.14 6.59
C ASP A 261 11.88 8.87 5.98
N ALA A 262 10.87 9.69 6.29
CA ALA A 262 9.55 9.59 5.66
C ALA A 262 9.61 9.90 4.16
N TYR A 263 10.35 10.92 3.75
CA TYR A 263 10.58 11.19 2.32
C TYR A 263 11.36 10.07 1.63
N GLU A 264 12.28 9.41 2.32
CA GLU A 264 12.97 8.23 1.78
C GLU A 264 12.00 7.05 1.59
N VAL A 265 11.08 6.82 2.53
CA VAL A 265 10.01 5.82 2.36
C VAL A 265 9.18 6.12 1.11
N LEU A 266 8.76 7.37 0.91
CA LEU A 266 7.98 7.77 -0.27
C LEU A 266 8.77 7.63 -1.58
N ARG A 267 10.04 8.05 -1.59
CA ARG A 267 10.93 7.90 -2.75
C ARG A 267 11.08 6.42 -3.14
N GLN A 268 11.22 5.55 -2.14
CA GLN A 268 11.31 4.11 -2.32
C GLN A 268 10.01 3.48 -2.83
N LEU A 269 8.85 4.04 -2.49
CA LEU A 269 7.56 3.61 -3.05
C LEU A 269 7.46 3.97 -4.54
N ILE A 270 7.90 5.17 -4.93
CA ILE A 270 7.94 5.58 -6.34
C ILE A 270 8.86 4.64 -7.13
N ASP A 271 10.08 4.40 -6.64
CA ASP A 271 11.03 3.50 -7.29
C ASP A 271 10.53 2.05 -7.39
N ALA A 272 9.64 1.63 -6.49
CA ALA A 272 9.07 0.30 -6.47
C ALA A 272 7.77 0.19 -7.30
N ALA A 273 7.31 1.26 -7.94
CA ALA A 273 6.05 1.27 -8.70
C ALA A 273 6.01 0.17 -9.77
N ASP A 274 7.14 -0.11 -10.46
CA ASP A 274 7.22 -1.16 -11.48
C ASP A 274 7.05 -2.58 -10.91
N SER A 275 7.29 -2.76 -9.61
CA SER A 275 7.15 -4.05 -8.92
C SER A 275 5.90 -4.13 -8.04
N LEU A 276 5.24 -3.00 -7.79
CA LEU A 276 3.93 -2.96 -7.15
C LEU A 276 2.88 -3.39 -8.16
N ARG A 277 1.94 -4.21 -7.71
CA ARG A 277 0.87 -4.71 -8.57
C ARG A 277 -0.49 -4.36 -8.02
N GLY A 278 -1.26 -3.63 -8.81
CA GLY A 278 -2.61 -3.19 -8.45
C GLY A 278 -2.65 -2.26 -7.25
N VAL A 279 -1.74 -1.28 -7.19
CA VAL A 279 -1.64 -0.33 -6.07
C VAL A 279 -1.69 1.12 -6.56
N MET A 280 -2.56 1.92 -5.96
CA MET A 280 -2.51 3.37 -6.03
C MET A 280 -2.08 3.91 -4.67
N VAL A 281 -0.98 4.66 -4.62
CA VAL A 281 -0.60 5.44 -3.44
C VAL A 281 -0.91 6.89 -3.72
N ALA A 282 -1.76 7.49 -2.90
CA ALA A 282 -2.09 8.90 -2.97
C ALA A 282 -1.50 9.59 -1.73
N VAL A 283 -0.61 10.56 -1.94
CA VAL A 283 0.12 11.26 -0.88
C VAL A 283 -0.34 12.71 -0.82
N THR A 284 -1.00 13.07 0.27
CA THR A 284 -1.42 14.44 0.54
C THR A 284 -0.29 15.19 1.22
N LEU A 285 0.19 16.25 0.55
CA LEU A 285 1.29 17.10 1.01
C LEU A 285 0.74 18.50 1.32
N PRO A 286 0.93 19.02 2.54
CA PRO A 286 0.55 20.41 2.84
C PRO A 286 1.35 21.40 1.96
N PRO A 287 0.76 22.52 1.52
CA PRO A 287 1.41 23.49 0.65
C PRO A 287 2.79 23.97 1.12
N GLU A 288 2.98 24.12 2.43
CA GLU A 288 4.23 24.59 3.04
C GLU A 288 5.38 23.63 2.75
N LEU A 289 5.13 22.33 2.73
CA LEU A 289 6.16 21.32 2.45
C LEU A 289 6.54 21.25 0.97
N VAL A 290 5.88 21.98 0.08
CA VAL A 290 6.28 22.04 -1.33
C VAL A 290 7.53 22.89 -1.52
N THR A 291 7.60 24.04 -0.83
CA THR A 291 8.61 25.09 -1.09
C THR A 291 9.55 25.34 0.08
N ASP A 292 9.25 24.87 1.29
CA ASP A 292 10.12 25.08 2.44
C ASP A 292 11.50 24.42 2.26
N GLU A 293 12.58 25.20 2.33
CA GLU A 293 13.96 24.73 2.12
C GLU A 293 14.49 23.83 3.24
N GLY A 294 13.90 23.88 4.44
CA GLY A 294 14.38 23.19 5.63
C GLY A 294 13.73 21.83 5.88
N ARG A 295 12.44 21.72 5.58
CA ARG A 295 11.54 20.57 5.81
C ARG A 295 10.73 20.19 4.58
N GLY A 296 10.58 21.07 3.60
CA GLY A 296 9.85 20.75 2.37
C GLY A 296 10.64 19.87 1.41
N LEU A 297 10.08 19.68 0.21
CA LEU A 297 10.68 18.89 -0.87
C LEU A 297 12.12 19.30 -1.21
N PRO A 298 12.51 20.60 -1.23
CA PRO A 298 13.90 20.99 -1.49
C PRO A 298 14.91 20.39 -0.49
N ALA A 299 14.47 20.10 0.75
CA ALA A 299 15.33 19.46 1.75
C ALA A 299 15.69 18.00 1.43
N TYR A 300 15.00 17.38 0.46
CA TYR A 300 15.28 16.01 0.00
C TYR A 300 15.16 15.88 -1.52
N THR A 301 16.21 16.33 -2.21
CA THR A 301 16.29 16.37 -3.68
C THR A 301 15.95 15.04 -4.36
N ALA A 302 16.27 13.90 -3.73
CA ALA A 302 16.02 12.59 -4.32
C ALA A 302 14.51 12.29 -4.50
N LEU A 303 13.65 12.75 -3.59
CA LEU A 303 12.20 12.68 -3.76
C LEU A 303 11.74 13.81 -4.71
N GLN A 304 12.23 15.03 -4.50
CA GLN A 304 11.83 16.20 -5.30
C GLN A 304 11.96 15.95 -6.80
N LEU A 305 13.10 15.44 -7.25
CA LEU A 305 13.37 15.17 -8.68
C LEU A 305 12.43 14.13 -9.29
N ARG A 306 11.74 13.30 -8.50
CA ARG A 306 10.77 12.30 -8.99
C ARG A 306 9.34 12.84 -9.10
N ILE A 307 9.05 13.97 -8.44
CA ILE A 307 7.68 14.48 -8.33
C ILE A 307 7.52 15.89 -8.92
N VAL A 308 8.61 16.62 -9.13
CA VAL A 308 8.55 17.94 -9.77
C VAL A 308 8.01 17.81 -11.20
N ASP A 309 7.13 18.73 -11.56
CA ASP A 309 6.52 18.78 -12.89
C ASP A 309 7.58 19.01 -13.97
N GLU A 310 7.98 17.93 -14.66
CA GLU A 310 8.86 18.00 -15.84
C GLU A 310 8.11 18.51 -17.07
N VAL A 311 6.82 18.20 -17.19
CA VAL A 311 5.95 18.63 -18.29
C VAL A 311 4.94 19.65 -17.78
N ARG A 312 5.07 20.89 -18.25
CA ARG A 312 4.20 22.01 -17.84
C ARG A 312 3.55 22.67 -19.04
N ASP A 313 2.22 22.74 -19.02
CA ASP A 313 1.46 23.58 -19.94
C ASP A 313 1.12 24.91 -19.27
N LYS A 314 1.13 26.01 -20.04
CA LYS A 314 0.90 27.38 -19.53
C LYS A 314 -0.56 27.68 -19.18
N ARG A 315 -1.49 26.82 -19.62
CA ARG A 315 -2.94 27.06 -19.60
C ARG A 315 -3.72 25.89 -19.03
N ARG A 316 -3.16 24.68 -19.01
CA ARG A 316 -3.82 23.46 -18.54
C ARG A 316 -3.02 22.78 -17.44
N ALA A 317 -3.72 22.37 -16.39
CA ALA A 317 -3.13 21.46 -15.41
C ALA A 317 -2.98 20.06 -16.04
N ASN A 318 -1.85 19.40 -15.76
CA ASN A 318 -1.62 18.02 -16.21
C ASN A 318 -2.12 17.05 -15.13
N PRO A 319 -3.24 16.34 -15.33
CA PRO A 319 -3.73 15.37 -14.35
C PRO A 319 -2.82 14.13 -14.25
N TYR A 320 -1.95 13.88 -15.25
CA TYR A 320 -0.92 12.84 -15.20
C TYR A 320 0.38 13.33 -14.56
N ALA A 321 0.44 14.52 -13.97
CA ALA A 321 1.60 14.96 -13.19
C ALA A 321 1.77 14.14 -11.91
N ALA A 322 3.01 13.87 -11.51
CA ALA A 322 3.31 13.19 -10.26
C ALA A 322 2.84 14.02 -9.05
N LEU A 323 2.89 15.35 -9.14
CA LEU A 323 2.39 16.30 -8.15
C LEU A 323 1.24 17.12 -8.72
N VAL A 324 0.04 16.94 -8.18
CA VAL A 324 -1.17 17.66 -8.59
C VAL A 324 -1.57 18.68 -7.53
N ARG A 325 -1.94 19.89 -7.95
CA ARG A 325 -2.41 20.95 -7.06
C ARG A 325 -3.91 21.12 -7.20
N LEU A 326 -4.62 20.98 -6.09
CA LEU A 326 -6.08 21.04 -6.04
C LEU A 326 -6.52 22.37 -5.45
N GLU A 327 -7.22 23.18 -6.25
CA GLU A 327 -7.84 24.43 -5.81
C GLU A 327 -6.86 25.40 -5.08
N THR A 328 -5.55 25.27 -5.34
CA THR A 328 -4.53 26.17 -4.79
C THR A 328 -4.56 27.50 -5.53
N ARG A 329 -4.60 28.61 -4.79
CA ARG A 329 -4.24 29.92 -5.36
C ARG A 329 -2.72 29.96 -5.51
N LEU A 330 -2.24 30.02 -6.74
CA LEU A 330 -0.83 30.33 -7.00
C LEU A 330 -0.61 31.80 -6.65
N GLU A 331 -0.28 32.10 -5.40
CA GLU A 331 0.16 33.44 -5.04
C GLU A 331 1.53 33.69 -5.67
N VAL A 332 1.60 34.77 -6.44
CA VAL A 332 2.83 35.30 -7.01
C VAL A 332 3.69 35.79 -5.84
N VAL A 333 4.59 34.94 -5.35
CA VAL A 333 5.67 35.42 -4.48
C VAL A 333 6.56 36.29 -5.37
N ARG A 334 6.48 37.60 -5.14
CA ARG A 334 7.28 38.63 -5.81
C ARG A 334 8.76 38.51 -5.48
#